data_AF-A0A7Y5E6E8-F1
#
_entry.id   AF-A0A7Y5E6E8-F1
#
_cell.length_a   1.000
_cell.length_b   1.000
_cell.length_c   1.000
_cell.angle_alpha   90.00
_cell.angle_beta   90.00
_cell.angle_gamma   90.00
#
_symmetry.space_group_name_H-M   'P 1'
#
loop_
_entity.id
_entity.type
_entity.pdbx_description
1 polymer ?
#
loop_
_entity_poly.entity_id
_entity_poly.type
_entity_poly.pdbx_seq_one_letter_code
_entity_poly.pdbx_strand_id
1 'polypeptide(L)'
;MNRLSVEDAAKLLQVTSRTIAHWECGATRIPYSAFKLLRCLANGALLPSAWKGWVIKGDTLWSPVGRPFRQHELTYISHYFTMARYWQADYERRNTKRQAAQVIDFKPPLRLVLGGKHD
;
A
#
# COMPACT_ATOMS: atom_id res chain seq x y z
N MET A 1 -14.55 -4.43 -21.72
CA MET A 1 -13.42 -4.37 -22.68
C MET A 1 -13.68 -3.17 -23.59
N ASN A 2 -13.03 -2.03 -23.35
CA ASN A 2 -13.23 -0.84 -24.18
C ASN A 2 -12.58 -1.07 -25.55
N ARG A 3 -13.38 -1.23 -26.60
CA ARG A 3 -12.90 -1.30 -27.99
C ARG A 3 -12.91 0.11 -28.55
N LEU A 4 -11.73 0.69 -28.79
CA LEU A 4 -11.57 1.93 -29.54
C LEU A 4 -11.76 1.64 -31.03
N SER A 5 -12.42 2.53 -31.76
CA SER A 5 -12.40 2.49 -33.23
C SER A 5 -11.03 2.93 -33.76
N VAL A 6 -10.73 2.60 -35.03
CA VAL A 6 -9.48 3.04 -35.70
C VAL A 6 -9.35 4.57 -35.70
N GLU A 7 -10.48 5.27 -35.92
CA GLU A 7 -10.59 6.73 -35.86
C GLU A 7 -10.24 7.28 -34.47
N ASP A 8 -10.75 6.64 -33.41
CA ASP A 8 -10.50 7.09 -32.04
C ASP A 8 -9.06 6.81 -31.61
N ALA A 9 -8.50 5.68 -32.02
CA ALA A 9 -7.09 5.36 -31.80
C ALA A 9 -6.16 6.34 -32.54
N ALA A 10 -6.52 6.72 -33.77
CA ALA A 10 -5.79 7.70 -34.57
C ALA A 10 -5.78 9.08 -33.89
N LYS A 11 -6.94 9.56 -33.41
CA LYS A 11 -7.05 10.82 -32.64
C LYS A 11 -6.26 10.77 -31.34
N LEU A 12 -6.32 9.65 -30.62
CA LEU A 12 -5.62 9.47 -29.35
C LEU A 12 -4.09 9.48 -29.53
N LEU A 13 -3.60 8.83 -30.58
CA LEU A 13 -2.17 8.75 -30.89
C LEU A 13 -1.66 9.91 -31.76
N GLN A 14 -2.55 10.84 -32.15
CA GLN A 14 -2.24 11.98 -33.03
C GLN A 14 -1.59 11.54 -34.36
N VAL A 15 -2.11 10.46 -34.94
CA VAL A 15 -1.68 9.94 -36.24
C VAL A 15 -2.89 9.78 -37.16
N THR A 16 -2.65 9.46 -38.43
CA THR A 16 -3.74 9.22 -39.39
C THR A 16 -4.33 7.82 -39.22
N SER A 17 -5.61 7.64 -39.57
CA SER A 17 -6.26 6.33 -39.62
C SER A 17 -5.50 5.34 -40.53
N ARG A 18 -4.87 5.84 -41.62
CA ARG A 18 -4.00 5.04 -42.49
C ARG A 18 -2.78 4.49 -41.77
N THR A 19 -2.16 5.30 -40.91
CA THR A 19 -0.99 4.88 -40.12
C THR A 19 -1.37 3.77 -39.14
N ILE A 20 -2.52 3.87 -38.49
CA ILE A 20 -3.04 2.81 -37.62
C ILE A 20 -3.31 1.53 -38.42
N ALA A 21 -3.98 1.63 -39.58
CA ALA A 21 -4.22 0.47 -40.44
C ALA A 21 -2.91 -0.21 -40.90
N HIS A 22 -1.88 0.57 -41.24
CA HIS A 22 -0.56 0.03 -41.59
C HIS A 22 0.13 -0.67 -40.41
N TRP A 23 -0.08 -0.20 -39.17
CA TRP A 23 0.42 -0.86 -37.97
C TRP A 23 -0.32 -2.18 -37.69
N GLU A 24 -1.64 -2.18 -37.85
CA GLU A 24 -2.50 -3.37 -37.64
C GLU A 24 -2.21 -4.47 -38.68
N CYS A 25 -2.01 -4.09 -39.95
CA CYS A 25 -1.61 -5.03 -41.00
C CYS A 25 -0.12 -5.42 -40.95
N GLY A 26 0.66 -4.87 -40.02
CA GLY A 26 2.10 -5.15 -39.91
C GLY A 26 2.96 -4.59 -41.05
N ALA A 27 2.40 -3.75 -41.92
CA ALA A 27 3.10 -3.15 -43.07
C ALA A 27 4.21 -2.18 -42.63
N THR A 28 4.08 -1.58 -41.44
CA THR A 28 5.10 -0.68 -40.87
C THR A 28 5.27 -0.93 -39.38
N ARG A 29 6.48 -0.72 -38.87
CA ARG A 29 6.79 -0.90 -37.45
C ARG A 29 6.11 0.19 -36.62
N ILE A 30 5.46 -0.21 -35.53
CA ILE A 30 4.88 0.71 -34.55
C ILE A 30 6.02 1.47 -33.83
N PRO A 31 6.01 2.82 -33.84
CA PRO A 31 6.93 3.60 -33.05
C PRO A 31 6.85 3.25 -31.56
N TYR A 32 8.00 3.16 -30.90
CA TYR A 32 8.06 2.75 -29.50
C TYR A 32 7.27 3.67 -28.57
N SER A 33 7.22 4.97 -28.88
CA SER A 33 6.42 5.96 -28.15
C SER A 33 4.92 5.65 -28.18
N ALA A 34 4.36 5.33 -29.35
CA ALA A 34 2.96 4.97 -29.51
C ALA A 34 2.63 3.69 -28.74
N PHE A 35 3.47 2.66 -28.85
CA PHE A 35 3.32 1.42 -28.09
C PHE A 35 3.34 1.66 -26.57
N LYS A 36 4.31 2.46 -26.09
CA LYS A 36 4.46 2.74 -24.64
C LYS A 36 3.29 3.56 -24.10
N LEU A 37 2.77 4.51 -24.88
CA LEU A 37 1.57 5.27 -24.55
C LEU A 37 0.34 4.36 -24.45
N LEU A 38 0.11 3.51 -25.45
CA LEU A 38 -0.98 2.52 -25.43
C LEU A 38 -0.89 1.61 -24.20
N ARG A 39 0.32 1.16 -23.86
CA ARG A 39 0.55 0.32 -22.68
C ARG A 39 0.27 1.05 -21.37
N CYS A 40 0.65 2.33 -21.27
CA CYS A 40 0.33 3.17 -20.11
C CYS A 40 -1.18 3.40 -19.99
N LEU A 41 -1.87 3.65 -21.09
CA LEU A 41 -3.31 3.91 -21.10
C LEU A 41 -4.14 2.65 -20.84
N ALA A 42 -3.72 1.50 -21.39
CA ALA A 42 -4.43 0.24 -21.22
C ALA A 42 -4.26 -0.35 -19.80
N ASN A 43 -3.06 -0.24 -19.23
CA ASN A 43 -2.74 -0.94 -17.98
C ASN A 43 -2.54 0.00 -16.78
N GLY A 44 -2.65 1.33 -16.95
CA GLY A 44 -2.47 2.32 -15.89
C GLY A 44 -1.06 2.40 -15.29
N ALA A 45 -0.16 1.49 -15.66
CA ALA A 45 1.18 1.43 -15.11
C ALA A 45 2.13 0.60 -15.98
N LEU A 46 3.36 1.08 -16.08
CA LEU A 46 4.54 0.30 -16.44
C LEU A 46 4.93 -0.73 -15.36
N LEU A 47 4.14 -0.88 -14.28
CA LEU A 47 4.53 -1.60 -13.09
C LEU A 47 4.34 -3.12 -13.23
N PRO A 48 5.27 -3.94 -12.69
CA PRO A 48 5.15 -5.41 -12.65
C PRO A 48 3.88 -5.91 -11.97
N SER A 49 3.53 -7.19 -12.16
CA SER A 49 2.36 -7.84 -11.55
C SER A 49 2.26 -7.68 -10.02
N ALA A 50 3.39 -7.54 -9.33
CA ALA A 50 3.45 -7.25 -7.89
C ALA A 50 2.73 -5.95 -7.48
N TRP A 51 2.54 -5.02 -8.42
CA TRP A 51 1.87 -3.74 -8.21
C TRP A 51 0.44 -3.72 -8.74
N LYS A 52 -0.19 -4.89 -8.90
CA LYS A 52 -1.57 -4.99 -9.35
C LYS A 52 -2.50 -4.17 -8.43
N GLY A 53 -3.31 -3.30 -9.03
CA GLY A 53 -4.24 -2.42 -8.33
C GLY A 53 -3.61 -1.13 -7.79
N TRP A 54 -2.29 -0.97 -7.90
CA TRP A 54 -1.63 0.30 -7.62
C TRP A 54 -1.69 1.20 -8.85
N VAL A 55 -1.98 2.48 -8.64
CA VAL A 55 -2.12 3.45 -9.73
C VAL A 55 -1.32 4.70 -9.40
N ILE A 56 -0.51 5.16 -10.35
CA ILE A 56 0.14 6.48 -10.24
C ILE A 56 -0.78 7.47 -10.94
N LYS A 57 -1.31 8.44 -10.20
CA LYS A 57 -2.17 9.51 -10.73
C LYS A 57 -1.60 10.86 -10.32
N GLY A 58 -1.01 11.57 -11.29
CA GLY A 58 -0.32 12.83 -11.04
C GLY A 58 0.93 12.64 -10.18
N ASP A 59 0.97 13.33 -9.05
CA ASP A 59 2.05 13.30 -8.04
C ASP A 59 1.82 12.27 -6.92
N THR A 60 0.75 11.49 -7.02
CA THR A 60 0.27 10.63 -5.94
C THR A 60 0.21 9.17 -6.36
N LEU A 61 0.78 8.29 -5.53
CA LEU A 61 0.66 6.85 -5.66
C LEU A 61 -0.58 6.36 -4.90
N TRP A 62 -1.50 5.71 -5.60
CA TRP A 62 -2.73 5.18 -5.02
C TRP A 62 -2.60 3.70 -4.73
N SER A 63 -2.94 3.33 -3.49
CA SER A 63 -3.07 1.95 -3.09
C SER A 63 -4.36 1.32 -3.63
N PRO A 64 -4.42 -0.01 -3.79
CA PRO A 64 -5.66 -0.72 -4.15
C PRO A 64 -6.81 -0.49 -3.16
N VAL A 65 -6.49 -0.12 -1.91
CA VAL A 65 -7.44 0.18 -0.83
C VAL A 65 -7.94 1.64 -0.91
N GLY A 66 -7.47 2.42 -1.89
CA GLY A 66 -7.85 3.82 -2.06
C GLY A 66 -7.08 4.80 -1.18
N ARG A 67 -5.93 4.38 -0.63
CA ARG A 67 -5.06 5.26 0.17
C ARG A 67 -4.08 6.00 -0.75
N PRO A 68 -4.09 7.34 -0.77
CA PRO A 68 -3.05 8.10 -1.46
C PRO A 68 -1.76 8.13 -0.65
N PHE A 69 -0.64 7.97 -1.34
CA PHE A 69 0.74 8.14 -0.88
C PHE A 69 1.43 9.23 -1.69
N ARG A 70 1.75 10.35 -1.03
CA ARG A 70 2.47 11.48 -1.61
C ARG A 70 3.98 11.31 -1.42
N GLN A 71 4.76 12.05 -2.21
CA GLN A 71 6.22 12.00 -2.18
C GLN A 71 6.81 12.15 -0.76
N HIS A 72 6.35 13.13 0.02
CA HIS A 72 6.87 13.38 1.36
C HIS A 72 6.57 12.23 2.34
N GLU A 73 5.44 11.54 2.19
CA GLU A 73 5.08 10.38 3.02
C GLU A 73 6.00 9.19 2.71
N LEU A 74 6.32 8.99 1.44
CA LEU A 74 7.23 7.93 0.99
C LEU A 74 8.70 8.22 1.34
N THR A 75 9.10 9.49 1.34
CA THR A 75 10.49 9.91 1.65
C THR A 75 10.92 9.47 3.04
N TYR A 76 10.01 9.51 4.02
CA TYR A 76 10.29 9.16 5.41
C TYR A 76 9.65 7.84 5.85
N ILE A 77 9.24 6.98 4.91
CA ILE A 77 8.54 5.73 5.22
C ILE A 77 9.32 4.82 6.18
N SER A 78 10.65 4.76 6.02
CA SER A 78 11.54 4.01 6.91
C SER A 78 11.53 4.55 8.34
N HIS A 79 11.44 5.87 8.50
CA HIS A 79 11.38 6.53 9.80
C HIS A 79 10.06 6.22 10.49
N TYR A 80 8.94 6.31 9.78
CA TYR A 80 7.64 5.94 10.32
C TYR A 80 7.60 4.49 10.80
N PHE A 81 8.12 3.54 10.01
CA PHE A 81 8.22 2.15 10.45
C PHE A 81 9.14 1.96 11.65
N THR A 82 10.25 2.69 11.69
CA THR A 82 11.19 2.65 12.82
C THR A 82 10.55 3.20 14.10
N MET A 83 9.88 4.35 14.01
CA MET A 83 9.16 4.93 15.15
C MET A 83 8.01 4.03 15.62
N ALA A 84 7.25 3.43 14.71
CA ALA A 84 6.18 2.50 15.05
C ALA A 84 6.73 1.27 15.79
N ARG A 85 7.85 0.69 15.33
CA ARG A 85 8.52 -0.44 16.00
C ARG A 85 9.03 -0.05 17.39
N TYR A 86 9.63 1.13 17.53
CA TYR A 86 10.07 1.62 18.85
C TYR A 86 8.91 1.84 19.79
N TRP A 87 7.81 2.42 19.30
CA TRP A 87 6.61 2.65 20.09
C TRP A 87 5.98 1.33 20.55
N GLN A 88 5.87 0.33 19.67
CA GLN A 88 5.38 -1.02 20.05
C GLN A 88 6.22 -1.64 21.16
N ALA A 89 7.56 -1.63 20.99
CA ALA A 89 8.48 -2.19 21.99
C ALA A 89 8.39 -1.46 23.35
N ASP A 90 8.20 -0.14 23.32
CA ASP A 90 8.06 0.64 24.55
C ASP A 90 6.69 0.42 25.23
N TYR A 91 5.62 0.33 24.43
CA TYR A 91 4.28 0.03 24.91
C TYR A 91 4.22 -1.32 25.63
N GLU A 92 4.82 -2.36 25.03
CA GLU A 92 4.94 -3.68 25.64
C GLU A 92 5.68 -3.63 26.98
N ARG A 93 6.85 -2.96 27.03
CA ARG A 93 7.62 -2.78 28.27
C ARG A 93 6.80 -2.11 29.38
N ARG A 94 6.07 -1.05 29.06
CA ARG A 94 5.21 -0.34 30.03
C ARG A 94 4.07 -1.24 30.52
N ASN A 95 3.45 -1.98 29.62
CA ASN A 95 2.34 -2.87 29.96
C ASN A 95 2.82 -4.04 30.85
N THR A 96 3.96 -4.65 30.56
CA THR A 96 4.57 -5.69 31.40
C THR A 96 4.90 -5.19 32.81
N LYS A 97 5.51 -4.00 32.92
CA LYS A 97 5.78 -3.38 34.23
C LYS A 97 4.49 -3.10 35.01
N ARG A 98 3.45 -2.61 34.33
CA ARG A 98 2.14 -2.35 34.94
C ARG A 98 1.46 -3.63 35.43
N GLN A 99 1.49 -4.70 34.62
CA GLN A 99 0.95 -6.01 35.00
C GLN A 99 1.72 -6.60 36.19
N ALA A 100 3.06 -6.55 36.17
CA ALA A 100 3.88 -7.02 37.29
C ALA A 100 3.59 -6.25 38.60
N ALA A 101 3.42 -4.93 38.53
CA ALA A 101 3.04 -4.11 39.68
C ALA A 101 1.65 -4.48 40.23
N GLN A 102 0.68 -4.76 39.33
CA GLN A 102 -0.68 -5.15 39.72
C GLN A 102 -0.74 -6.55 40.33
N VAL A 103 0.12 -7.49 39.90
CA VAL A 103 0.21 -8.83 40.49
C VAL A 103 0.78 -8.79 41.91
N ILE A 104 1.71 -7.87 42.20
CA ILE A 104 2.31 -7.73 43.54
C ILE A 104 1.31 -7.19 44.58
N ASP A 105 0.35 -6.36 44.15
CA ASP A 105 -0.65 -5.74 45.02
C ASP A 105 -1.78 -6.72 45.44
N PHE A 106 -1.96 -7.82 44.69
CA PHE A 106 -2.86 -8.92 45.06
C PHE A 106 -2.21 -9.89 46.08
N LYS A 107 -1.74 -9.37 47.22
CA LYS A 107 -1.42 -10.19 48.39
C LYS A 107 -2.41 -9.84 49.50
N PRO A 108 -3.59 -10.50 49.58
CA PRO A 108 -4.44 -10.32 50.75
C PRO A 108 -3.61 -10.69 51.98
N PRO A 109 -3.53 -9.84 53.02
CA PRO A 109 -2.83 -10.21 54.23
C PRO A 109 -3.61 -11.38 54.85
N LEU A 110 -3.10 -12.59 54.66
CA LEU A 110 -3.60 -13.77 55.35
C LEU A 110 -3.39 -13.53 56.85
N ARG A 111 -4.46 -13.11 57.52
CA ARG A 111 -4.48 -13.01 58.97
C ARG A 111 -4.57 -14.45 59.49
N LEU A 112 -3.42 -15.01 59.86
CA LEU A 112 -3.35 -16.26 60.62
C LEU A 112 -4.08 -16.03 61.95
N VAL A 113 -5.32 -16.51 62.03
CA VAL A 113 -6.05 -16.59 63.29
C VAL A 113 -5.49 -17.81 64.02
N LEU A 114 -4.66 -17.56 65.03
CA LEU A 114 -4.19 -18.60 65.93
C LEU A 114 -5.38 -19.13 66.75
N GLY A 115 -5.68 -20.41 66.53
CA GLY A 115 -6.49 -21.35 67.31
C GLY A 115 -7.42 -20.79 68.39
N GLY A 116 -8.72 -20.86 68.13
CA GLY A 116 -9.72 -20.94 69.19
C GLY A 116 -9.69 -22.34 69.83
N LYS A 117 -9.37 -22.42 71.12
CA LYS A 117 -9.66 -23.61 71.94
C LYS A 117 -11.18 -23.80 71.96
N HIS A 118 -11.64 -24.95 71.48
CA HIS A 118 -12.97 -25.45 71.82
C HIS A 118 -12.86 -26.12 73.19
N ASP A 119 -13.55 -25.55 74.18
CA ASP A 119 -13.92 -26.20 75.42
C ASP A 119 -14.94 -27.32 75.17
#